data_AF-A0A933DZN2-F1
#
_entry.id   AF-A0A933DZN2-F1
#
_cell.length_a   1.000
_cell.length_b   1.000
_cell.length_c   1.000
_cell.angle_alpha   90.00
_cell.angle_beta   90.00
_cell.angle_gamma   90.00
#
_symmetry.space_group_name_H-M   'P 1'
#
loop_
_entity.id
_entity.type
_entity.pdbx_description
1 polymer ?
#
loop_
_entity_poly.entity_id
_entity_poly.type
_entity_poly.pdbx_seq_one_letter_code
_entity_poly.pdbx_strand_id
1 'polypeptide(L)' 'MRKVKVEVRNVSLAYGDTQVLHDVSVSIEPGEFFALLGP' A
#
# COMPACT_ATOMS: atom_id res chain seq x y z
N MET A 1 -18.52 15.88 -5.85
CA MET A 1 -17.83 14.57 -5.99
C MET A 1 -17.55 14.04 -4.59
N ARG A 2 -17.91 12.78 -4.29
CA ARG A 2 -17.63 12.18 -2.97
C ARG A 2 -16.16 11.76 -2.94
N LYS A 3 -15.40 12.29 -1.99
CA LYS A 3 -14.01 11.86 -1.82
C LYS A 3 -13.98 10.50 -1.13
N VAL A 4 -13.03 9.65 -1.51
CA VAL A 4 -12.84 8.29 -0.99
C VAL A 4 -11.42 8.15 -0.47
N LYS A 5 -11.25 7.38 0.60
CA LYS A 5 -9.95 7.01 1.15
C LYS A 5 -9.45 5.72 0.52
N VAL A 6 -8.14 5.53 0.45
CA VAL A 6 -7.51 4.28 0.01
C VAL A 6 -6.86 3.60 1.21
N GLU A 7 -7.04 2.29 1.31
CA GLU A 7 -6.61 1.49 2.46
C GLU A 7 -5.98 0.18 1.97
N VAL A 8 -4.74 -0.04 2.40
CA VAL A 8 -3.97 -1.28 2.25
C VAL A 8 -3.73 -1.79 3.65
N ARG A 9 -4.10 -3.05 3.93
CA ARG A 9 -4.01 -3.62 5.28
C ARG A 9 -3.40 -5.00 5.22
N ASN A 10 -2.32 -5.16 5.97
CA ASN A 10 -1.64 -6.43 6.20
C ASN A 10 -1.29 -7.19 4.92
N VAL A 11 -0.87 -6.47 3.88
CA VAL A 11 -0.56 -7.06 2.58
C VAL A 11 0.83 -7.66 2.59
N SER A 12 0.91 -8.96 2.36
CA SER A 12 2.14 -9.70 2.12
C SER A 12 2.11 -10.30 0.72
N LEU A 13 3.26 -10.29 0.03
CA LEU A 13 3.40 -10.80 -1.33
C LEU A 13 4.73 -11.54 -1.45
N ALA A 14 4.69 -12.71 -2.07
CA ALA A 14 5.88 -13.50 -2.39
C ALA A 14 5.82 -14.00 -3.84
N TYR A 15 6.98 -14.05 -4.48
CA TYR A 15 7.18 -14.73 -5.77
C TYR A 15 7.97 -16.01 -5.52
N GLY A 16 7.25 -17.15 -5.52
CA GLY A 16 7.81 -18.42 -5.06
C GLY A 16 8.22 -18.32 -3.60
N ASP A 17 9.48 -18.69 -3.32
CA ASP A 17 10.04 -18.62 -1.96
C ASP A 17 10.51 -17.21 -1.55
N THR A 18 10.55 -16.26 -2.49
CA THR A 18 11.03 -14.90 -2.21
C THR A 18 9.89 -13.99 -1.79
N GLN A 19 9.86 -13.62 -0.51
CA GLN A 19 8.90 -12.64 0.00
C GLN A 19 9.34 -11.20 -0.33
N VAL A 20 8.49 -10.47 -1.04
CA VAL A 20 8.75 -9.11 -1.54
C VAL A 20 7.97 -8.02 -0.80
N LEU A 21 6.80 -8.35 -0.23
CA LEU A 21 6.08 -7.48 0.69
C LEU A 21 5.85 -8.21 2.00
N HIS A 22 6.13 -7.52 3.10
CA HIS A 22 6.02 -8.05 4.46
C HIS A 22 5.03 -7.19 5.25
N ASP A 23 3.81 -7.69 5.43
CA ASP A 23 2.77 -7.08 6.28
C ASP A 23 2.57 -5.55 6.05
N VAL A 24 2.49 -5.15 4.79
CA VAL A 24 2.40 -3.73 4.41
C VAL A 24 0.99 -3.20 4.67
N SER A 25 0.91 -2.11 5.43
CA SER A 25 -0.32 -1.36 5.68
C SER A 25 -0.13 0.12 5.36
N VAL A 26 -1.03 0.68 4.55
CA VAL A 26 -0.98 2.08 4.08
C VAL A 26 -2.40 2.64 4.06
N SER A 27 -2.58 3.85 4.59
CA SER A 27 -3.81 4.63 4.48
C SER A 27 -3.52 5.93 3.75
N ILE A 28 -4.34 6.27 2.75
CA ILE A 28 -4.22 7.52 2.00
C ILE A 28 -5.54 8.27 2.14
N GLU A 29 -5.47 9.46 2.73
CA GLU A 29 -6.64 10.29 2.99
C GLU A 29 -7.07 11.08 1.74
N PRO A 30 -8.36 11.44 1.66
CA PRO A 30 -8.88 12.31 0.61
C PRO A 30 -8.12 13.61 0.34
N GLY A 31 -7.34 13.65 -0.75
CA GLY A 31 -6.56 14.83 -1.15
C GLY A 31 -5.08 14.77 -0.74
N GLU A 32 -4.65 13.65 -0.16
CA GLU A 32 -3.26 13.34 0.11
C GLU A 32 -2.57 12.81 -1.15
N PHE A 33 -1.31 13.21 -1.36
CA PHE A 33 -0.46 12.67 -2.42
C PHE A 33 0.51 11.67 -1.79
N PHE A 34 0.48 10.44 -2.29
CA PHE A 34 1.31 9.34 -1.79
C PHE A 34 2.06 8.69 -2.95
N ALA A 35 3.36 8.46 -2.77
CA ALA A 35 4.22 7.82 -3.77
C ALA A 35 4.97 6.64 -3.14
N LEU A 36 4.97 5.50 -3.85
CA LEU A 36 5.84 4.38 -3.53
C LEU A 36 7.15 4.57 -4.29
N LEU A 37 8.24 4.79 -3.56
CA LEU A 37 9.58 4.97 -4.11
C LEU A 37 10.45 3.80 -3.66
N GLY A 38 11.22 3.25 -4.60
CA GLY A 38 12.25 2.26 -4.33
C GLY A 38 13.64 2.81 -4.65
N PRO A 39 14.71 2.16 -4.20
CA PRO A 39 16.06 2.39 -4.70
C PRO A 39 16.17 2.17 -6.23
#